data_AF-A0A640VWK0-F1
#
_entry.id   AF-A0A640VWK0-F1
#
_cell.length_a   1.000
_cell.length_b   1.000
_cell.length_c   1.000
_cell.angle_alpha   90.00
_cell.angle_beta   90.00
_cell.angle_gamma   90.00
#
_symmetry.space_group_name_H-M   'P 1'
#
loop_
_entity.id
_entity.type
_entity.pdbx_description
1 polymer ?
#
loop_
_entity_poly.entity_id
_entity_poly.type
_entity_poly.pdbx_seq_one_letter_code
_entity_poly.pdbx_strand_id
1 'polypeptide(L)'
;MSHKNLLKIIVIASIIYFIWLFIVALNETMYGEKILISLKMWSIIGVLLYILFLIIEILLYITTPKKEAREIKIVSEVIKKVVCSHCHATFTISDTGVRPLKYTCPNCGKEGVLRGKRVKGIVKSITCSNCGNVFDVFDTGEKPLSYECPACHYQGVV
;
A
#
# COMPACT_ATOMS: atom_id res chain seq x y z
N MET A 1 -26.97 -0.07 -14.01
CA MET A 1 -26.78 -1.34 -13.28
C MET A 1 -25.28 -1.68 -13.28
N SER A 2 -24.67 -1.97 -12.13
CA SER A 2 -23.23 -2.25 -12.05
C SER A 2 -22.87 -3.48 -12.89
N HIS A 3 -21.74 -3.46 -13.62
CA HIS A 3 -21.26 -4.59 -14.43
C HIS A 3 -21.13 -5.89 -13.61
N LYS A 4 -20.81 -5.76 -12.31
CA LYS A 4 -20.80 -6.91 -11.37
C LYS A 4 -22.20 -7.46 -11.11
N ASN A 5 -23.21 -6.62 -11.08
CA ASN A 5 -24.60 -7.04 -10.85
C ASN A 5 -25.18 -7.66 -12.13
N LEU A 6 -24.77 -7.20 -13.31
CA LEU A 6 -25.15 -7.80 -14.59
C LEU A 6 -24.57 -9.21 -14.74
N LEU A 7 -23.28 -9.40 -14.42
CA LEU A 7 -22.63 -10.71 -14.45
C LEU A 7 -23.31 -11.70 -13.48
N LYS A 8 -23.62 -11.26 -12.26
CA LYS A 8 -24.34 -12.09 -11.27
C LYS A 8 -25.71 -12.54 -11.76
N ILE A 9 -26.46 -11.66 -12.42
CA ILE A 9 -27.79 -11.99 -12.92
C ILE A 9 -27.71 -12.99 -14.07
N ILE A 10 -26.72 -12.86 -14.96
CA ILE A 10 -26.48 -13.82 -16.05
C ILE A 10 -26.15 -15.21 -15.50
N VAL A 11 -25.26 -15.29 -14.50
CA VAL A 11 -24.90 -16.56 -13.86
C VAL A 11 -26.09 -17.22 -13.15
N ILE A 12 -26.93 -16.43 -12.47
CA ILE A 12 -28.14 -16.95 -11.82
C ILE A 12 -29.13 -17.47 -12.87
N ALA A 13 -29.31 -16.73 -13.98
CA ALA A 13 -30.17 -17.15 -15.07
C ALA A 13 -29.69 -18.45 -15.74
N SER A 14 -28.38 -18.62 -15.93
CA SER A 14 -27.82 -19.85 -16.51
C SER A 14 -27.99 -21.07 -15.60
N ILE A 15 -27.84 -20.90 -14.28
CA ILE A 15 -28.10 -21.96 -13.29
C ILE A 15 -29.57 -22.37 -13.28
N ILE A 16 -30.49 -21.40 -13.29
CA ILE A 16 -31.93 -21.66 -13.32
C ILE A 16 -32.31 -22.41 -14.62
N TYR A 17 -31.72 -22.01 -15.75
CA TYR A 17 -31.95 -22.66 -17.03
C TYR A 17 -31.43 -24.10 -17.05
N PHE A 18 -30.26 -24.35 -16.45
CA PHE A 18 -29.72 -25.71 -16.30
C PHE A 18 -30.63 -26.59 -15.44
N ILE A 19 -31.12 -26.06 -14.31
CA ILE A 19 -32.07 -26.77 -13.44
C ILE A 19 -33.35 -27.10 -14.21
N TRP A 20 -33.86 -26.18 -15.03
CA TRP A 20 -35.02 -26.43 -15.88
C TRP A 20 -34.80 -27.59 -16.86
N LEU A 21 -33.67 -27.59 -17.58
CA LEU A 21 -33.32 -28.68 -18.51
C LEU A 21 -33.20 -30.02 -17.77
N PHE A 22 -32.65 -30.02 -16.56
CA PHE A 22 -32.54 -31.21 -15.72
C PHE A 22 -33.90 -31.75 -15.27
N ILE A 23 -34.82 -30.88 -14.86
CA ILE A 23 -36.20 -31.26 -14.51
C ILE A 23 -36.93 -31.84 -15.72
N VAL A 24 -36.80 -31.22 -16.90
CA VAL A 24 -37.41 -31.73 -18.14
C VAL A 24 -36.85 -33.12 -18.47
N ALA A 25 -35.54 -33.35 -18.34
CA ALA A 25 -34.92 -34.65 -18.55
C ALA A 25 -35.38 -35.71 -17.53
N LEU A 26 -35.51 -35.35 -16.25
CA LEU A 26 -36.05 -36.25 -15.23
C LEU A 26 -37.53 -36.59 -15.48
N ASN A 27 -38.32 -35.61 -15.90
CA ASN A 27 -39.74 -35.83 -16.14
C ASN A 27 -39.97 -36.79 -17.33
N GLU A 28 -39.19 -36.66 -18.39
CA GLU A 28 -39.30 -37.54 -19.56
C GLU A 28 -38.82 -38.97 -19.26
N THR A 29 -37.74 -39.13 -18.48
CA THR A 29 -37.24 -40.45 -18.05
C THR A 29 -38.17 -41.16 -17.07
N MET A 30 -38.87 -40.43 -16.20
CA MET A 30 -39.75 -41.00 -15.16
C MET A 30 -41.20 -41.21 -15.60
N TYR A 31 -41.78 -40.31 -16.42
CA TYR A 31 -43.23 -40.28 -16.64
C TYR A 31 -43.69 -40.65 -18.06
N GLY A 32 -42.77 -40.85 -19.01
CA GLY A 32 -43.09 -41.30 -20.37
C GLY A 32 -43.94 -40.31 -21.19
N GLU A 33 -43.31 -39.68 -22.19
CA GLU A 33 -43.89 -38.94 -23.32
C GLU A 33 -45.25 -38.23 -23.14
N LYS A 34 -45.39 -37.37 -22.13
CA LYS A 34 -46.54 -36.44 -22.01
C LYS A 34 -46.18 -34.96 -22.19
N ILE A 35 -45.02 -34.66 -22.76
CA ILE A 35 -44.59 -33.28 -23.03
C ILE A 35 -44.68 -33.02 -24.54
N LEU A 36 -45.23 -31.87 -24.92
CA LEU A 36 -45.61 -31.48 -26.29
C LEU A 36 -44.46 -31.49 -27.33
N ILE A 37 -43.20 -31.67 -26.92
CA ILE A 37 -41.99 -31.63 -27.77
C ILE A 37 -40.95 -32.61 -27.17
N SER A 38 -40.42 -33.53 -27.99
CA SER A 38 -39.40 -34.54 -27.59
C SER A 38 -38.14 -33.91 -26.95
N LEU A 39 -37.54 -34.58 -25.95
CA LEU A 39 -36.30 -34.15 -25.26
C LEU A 39 -35.23 -33.68 -26.23
N LYS A 40 -35.11 -34.38 -27.36
CA LYS A 40 -34.06 -34.19 -28.36
C LYS A 40 -34.11 -32.78 -28.98
N MET A 41 -35.30 -32.22 -29.15
CA MET A 41 -35.46 -30.87 -29.71
C MET A 41 -35.17 -29.80 -28.66
N TRP A 42 -35.61 -30.01 -27.41
CA TRP A 42 -35.30 -29.13 -26.30
C TRP A 42 -33.82 -29.14 -25.91
N SER A 43 -33.16 -30.29 -26.02
CA SER A 43 -31.73 -30.41 -25.74
C SER A 43 -30.90 -29.67 -26.78
N ILE A 44 -31.28 -29.71 -28.06
CA ILE A 44 -30.60 -28.94 -29.12
C ILE A 44 -30.76 -27.44 -28.88
N ILE A 45 -31.99 -26.98 -28.60
CA ILE A 45 -32.26 -25.56 -28.30
C ILE A 45 -31.52 -25.13 -27.02
N GLY A 46 -31.48 -26.00 -26.01
CA GLY A 46 -30.76 -25.81 -24.76
C GLY A 46 -29.27 -25.67 -24.93
N VAL A 47 -28.65 -26.55 -25.72
CA VAL A 47 -27.22 -26.50 -26.03
C VAL A 47 -26.87 -25.23 -26.79
N LEU A 48 -27.67 -24.83 -27.79
CA LEU A 48 -27.44 -23.60 -28.55
C LEU A 48 -27.53 -22.35 -27.67
N LEU A 49 -28.55 -22.27 -26.80
CA LEU A 49 -28.68 -21.16 -25.85
C LEU A 49 -27.54 -21.13 -24.83
N TYR A 50 -27.11 -22.28 -24.33
CA TYR A 50 -26.00 -22.37 -23.38
C TYR A 50 -24.67 -21.92 -24.00
N ILE A 51 -24.39 -22.32 -25.24
CA ILE A 51 -23.21 -21.86 -25.99
C ILE A 51 -23.25 -20.34 -26.16
N LEU A 52 -24.41 -19.77 -26.47
CA LEU A 52 -24.59 -18.32 -26.59
C LEU A 52 -24.29 -17.60 -25.26
N PHE A 53 -24.76 -18.11 -24.13
CA PHE A 53 -24.46 -17.56 -22.81
C PHE A 53 -22.96 -17.61 -22.47
N LEU A 54 -22.27 -18.72 -22.77
CA LEU A 54 -20.83 -18.82 -22.55
C LEU A 54 -20.04 -17.81 -23.39
N ILE A 55 -20.42 -17.61 -24.66
CA ILE A 55 -19.78 -16.63 -25.53
C ILE A 55 -19.94 -15.21 -24.95
N ILE A 56 -21.13 -14.88 -24.44
CA ILE A 56 -21.41 -13.59 -23.80
C ILE A 56 -20.56 -13.41 -22.54
N GLU A 57 -20.45 -14.44 -21.69
CA GLU A 57 -19.60 -14.37 -20.49
C GLU A 57 -18.13 -14.15 -20.83
N ILE A 58 -17.61 -14.84 -21.85
CA ILE A 58 -16.23 -14.66 -22.32
C ILE A 58 -16.01 -13.26 -22.87
N LEU A 59 -16.93 -12.73 -23.67
CA LEU A 59 -16.84 -11.36 -24.19
C LEU A 59 -16.87 -10.33 -23.05
N LEU A 60 -17.75 -10.52 -22.06
CA LEU A 60 -17.79 -9.65 -20.89
C LEU A 60 -16.48 -9.72 -20.09
N TYR A 61 -15.92 -10.91 -19.89
CA TYR A 61 -14.64 -11.06 -19.19
C TYR A 61 -13.50 -10.33 -19.92
N ILE A 62 -13.38 -10.49 -21.24
CA ILE A 62 -12.31 -9.86 -22.03
C ILE A 62 -12.49 -8.33 -22.08
N THR A 63 -13.74 -7.85 -22.17
CA THR A 63 -14.04 -6.41 -22.23
C THR A 63 -13.98 -5.73 -20.86
N THR A 64 -13.94 -6.47 -19.75
CA THR A 64 -13.68 -5.84 -18.46
C THR A 64 -12.24 -5.31 -18.42
N PRO A 65 -12.04 -3.98 -18.34
CA PRO A 65 -10.70 -3.45 -18.16
C PRO A 65 -10.18 -3.96 -16.81
N LYS A 66 -9.03 -4.65 -16.85
CA LYS A 66 -8.29 -5.06 -15.67
C LYS A 66 -8.10 -3.80 -14.83
N LYS A 67 -8.84 -3.67 -13.72
CA LYS A 67 -8.63 -2.57 -12.79
C LYS A 67 -7.25 -2.78 -12.22
N GLU A 68 -6.28 -2.06 -12.77
CA GLU A 68 -4.97 -1.90 -12.17
C GLU A 68 -5.20 -1.56 -10.71
N ALA A 69 -4.74 -2.45 -9.84
CA ALA A 69 -4.75 -2.23 -8.42
C ALA A 69 -4.11 -0.87 -8.22
N ARG A 70 -4.85 0.08 -7.63
CA ARG A 70 -4.30 1.39 -7.27
C ARG A 70 -3.02 1.10 -6.52
N GLU A 71 -1.89 1.46 -7.12
CA GLU A 71 -0.61 1.47 -6.43
C GLU A 71 -0.83 2.34 -5.19
N ILE A 72 -0.90 1.70 -4.03
CA ILE A 72 -0.74 2.40 -2.78
C ILE A 72 0.69 2.90 -2.86
N LYS A 73 0.87 4.17 -3.25
CA LYS A 73 2.12 4.89 -3.04
C LYS A 73 2.36 4.82 -1.53
N ILE A 74 3.11 3.80 -1.12
CA ILE A 74 3.86 3.85 0.12
C ILE A 74 4.77 5.05 -0.11
N VAL A 75 4.37 6.21 0.42
CA VAL A 75 5.26 7.37 0.50
C VAL A 75 6.40 6.84 1.35
N SER A 76 7.47 6.42 0.68
CA SER A 76 8.69 6.03 1.35
C SER A 76 9.05 7.22 2.21
N GLU A 77 8.92 7.10 3.53
CA GLU A 77 9.36 8.14 4.45
C GLU A 77 10.80 8.47 4.06
N VAL A 78 11.00 9.65 3.48
CA VAL A 78 12.33 10.05 3.07
C VAL A 78 13.08 10.34 4.36
N ILE A 79 13.90 9.39 4.79
CA ILE A 79 14.72 9.51 5.98
C ILE A 79 15.78 10.60 5.71
N LYS A 80 15.70 11.71 6.43
CA LYS A 80 16.65 12.83 6.33
C LYS A 80 17.59 12.84 7.53
N LYS A 81 18.90 12.89 7.27
CA LYS A 81 19.92 13.13 8.30
C LYS A 81 19.97 14.61 8.63
N VAL A 82 19.93 14.95 9.92
CA VAL A 82 19.84 16.30 10.46
C VAL A 82 20.90 16.50 11.54
N VAL A 83 21.43 17.71 11.64
CA VAL A 83 22.36 18.14 12.69
C VAL A 83 21.61 19.11 13.60
N CYS A 84 21.65 18.87 14.91
CA CYS A 84 21.09 19.80 15.89
C CYS A 84 21.94 21.08 15.94
N SER A 85 21.31 22.26 15.87
CA SER A 85 22.01 23.54 15.98
C SER A 85 22.44 23.89 17.41
N HIS A 86 22.04 23.11 18.42
CA HIS A 86 22.39 23.39 19.81
C HIS A 86 23.53 22.49 20.32
N CYS A 87 23.39 21.18 20.17
CA CYS A 87 24.36 20.20 20.67
C CYS A 87 25.20 19.54 19.57
N HIS A 88 25.00 19.92 18.30
CA HIS A 88 25.72 19.38 17.13
C HIS A 88 25.61 17.85 16.92
N ALA A 89 24.67 17.20 17.62
CA ALA A 89 24.37 15.78 17.43
C ALA A 89 23.74 15.52 16.06
N THR A 90 24.10 14.38 15.46
CA THR A 90 23.50 13.92 14.19
C THR A 90 22.46 12.83 14.43
N PHE A 91 21.29 12.97 13.80
CA PHE A 91 20.21 11.99 13.89
C PHE A 91 19.35 12.01 12.63
N THR A 92 18.46 11.03 12.48
CA THR A 92 17.56 10.89 11.32
C THR A 92 16.12 11.21 11.69
N ILE A 93 15.40 11.88 10.79
CA ILE A 93 13.96 12.16 10.92
C ILE A 93 13.21 11.70 9.67
N SER A 94 11.95 11.29 9.83
CA SER A 94 11.04 11.01 8.72
C SER A 94 10.46 12.31 8.15
N ASP A 95 10.51 12.47 6.84
CA ASP A 95 9.87 13.60 6.16
C ASP A 95 8.38 13.35 5.97
N THR A 96 7.55 13.95 6.82
CA THR A 96 6.08 13.84 6.78
C THR A 96 5.43 14.64 5.64
N GLY A 97 6.21 15.39 4.85
CA GLY A 97 5.71 16.25 3.78
C GLY A 97 5.11 17.58 4.27
N VAL A 98 4.89 17.76 5.57
CA VAL A 98 4.39 19.01 6.16
C VAL A 98 5.54 20.02 6.33
N ARG A 99 5.27 21.31 6.10
CA ARG A 99 6.24 22.41 6.24
C ARG A 99 5.68 23.52 7.14
N PRO A 100 6.48 24.12 8.03
CA PRO A 100 7.88 23.79 8.34
C PRO A 100 8.02 22.43 9.05
N LEU A 101 9.07 21.66 8.71
CA LEU A 101 9.33 20.36 9.33
C LEU A 101 9.97 20.59 10.70
N LYS A 102 9.18 20.40 11.76
CA LYS A 102 9.62 20.51 13.16
C LYS A 102 10.21 19.18 13.63
N TYR A 103 11.22 19.23 14.49
CA TYR A 103 11.83 18.06 15.12
C TYR A 103 12.25 18.37 16.56
N THR A 104 12.35 17.35 17.39
CA THR A 104 12.92 17.44 18.74
C THR A 104 14.24 16.68 18.76
N CYS A 105 15.31 17.29 19.25
CA CYS A 105 16.61 16.63 19.31
C CYS A 105 16.59 15.51 20.35
N PRO A 106 16.93 14.26 19.99
CA PRO A 106 16.96 13.16 20.94
C PRO A 106 18.10 13.27 21.97
N ASN A 107 19.10 14.11 21.71
CA ASN A 107 20.25 14.31 22.61
C ASN A 107 19.97 15.37 23.68
N CYS A 108 19.58 16.60 23.28
CA CYS A 108 19.40 17.73 24.20
C CYS A 108 17.94 18.13 24.46
N GLY A 109 16.97 17.44 23.85
CA GLY A 109 15.54 17.71 24.01
C GLY A 109 15.03 19.02 23.38
N LYS A 110 15.88 19.82 22.74
CA LYS A 110 15.45 21.09 22.13
C LYS A 110 14.71 20.89 20.83
N GLU A 111 13.67 21.69 20.62
CA GLU A 111 12.93 21.77 19.37
C GLU A 111 13.69 22.57 18.31
N GLY A 112 13.63 22.09 17.07
CA GLY A 112 14.25 22.73 15.91
C GLY A 112 13.36 22.65 14.68
N VAL A 113 13.68 23.48 13.68
CA VAL A 113 12.97 23.54 12.40
C VAL A 113 13.93 23.28 11.26
N LEU A 114 13.65 22.26 10.45
CA LEU A 114 14.44 21.96 9.26
C LEU A 114 14.14 22.97 8.14
N ARG A 115 15.05 23.92 7.93
CA ARG A 115 14.94 24.96 6.88
C ARG A 115 15.58 24.56 5.54
N GLY A 116 15.94 23.30 5.35
CA GLY A 116 16.53 22.80 4.09
C GLY A 116 17.97 23.27 3.81
N LYS A 117 18.64 23.93 4.77
CA LYS A 117 20.06 24.28 4.64
C LYS A 117 20.93 23.02 4.73
N ARG A 118 21.74 22.77 3.70
CA ARG A 118 22.79 21.74 3.74
C ARG A 118 24.05 22.36 4.32
N VAL A 119 24.62 21.73 5.35
CA VAL A 119 25.86 22.16 5.99
C VAL A 119 26.96 21.16 5.60
N LYS A 120 28.12 21.65 5.17
CA LYS A 120 29.31 20.82 4.98
C LYS A 120 30.04 20.74 6.31
N GLY A 121 30.56 19.58 6.65
CA GLY A 121 31.25 19.35 7.92
C GLY A 121 31.81 17.95 8.01
N ILE A 122 32.59 17.70 9.06
CA ILE A 122 33.26 16.41 9.31
C ILE A 122 32.75 15.87 10.65
N VAL A 123 32.53 14.56 10.73
CA VAL A 123 32.22 13.92 12.02
C VAL A 123 33.52 13.81 12.81
N LYS A 124 33.55 14.41 14.00
CA LYS A 124 34.70 14.41 14.90
C LYS A 124 34.32 13.70 16.19
N SER A 125 35.14 12.74 16.61
CA SER A 125 34.97 12.08 17.90
C SER A 125 35.57 12.93 19.01
N ILE A 126 34.81 13.19 20.07
CA ILE A 126 35.19 14.04 21.20
C ILE A 126 35.06 13.23 22.49
N THR A 127 36.04 13.37 23.38
CA THR A 127 35.98 12.82 24.74
C THR A 127 35.46 13.90 25.69
N CYS A 128 34.41 13.59 26.46
CA CYS A 128 33.86 14.51 27.45
C CYS A 128 34.86 14.79 28.57
N SER A 129 35.16 16.07 28.82
CA SER A 129 36.05 16.46 29.92
C SER A 129 35.49 16.16 31.31
N ASN A 130 34.17 15.99 31.46
CA ASN A 130 33.51 15.76 32.75
C ASN A 130 33.37 14.27 33.11
N CYS A 131 32.91 13.44 32.17
CA CYS A 131 32.61 12.03 32.44
C CYS A 131 33.47 11.03 31.65
N GLY A 132 34.38 11.51 30.78
CA GLY A 132 35.23 10.65 29.95
C GLY A 132 34.51 9.93 28.81
N ASN A 133 33.19 10.12 28.66
CA ASN A 133 32.43 9.48 27.58
C ASN A 133 32.91 9.97 26.20
N VAL A 134 33.11 9.05 25.26
CA VAL A 134 33.53 9.33 23.88
C VAL A 134 32.30 9.28 22.97
N PHE A 135 32.09 10.34 22.19
CA PHE A 135 30.94 10.44 21.29
C PHE A 135 31.24 11.32 20.08
N ASP A 136 30.45 11.15 19.03
CA ASP A 136 30.65 11.84 17.77
C ASP A 136 29.83 13.12 17.66
N VAL A 137 30.49 14.20 17.22
CA VAL A 137 29.89 15.52 17.01
C VAL A 137 30.17 15.97 15.58
N PHE A 138 29.21 16.66 14.97
CA PHE A 138 29.38 17.19 13.62
C PHE A 138 30.06 18.58 13.67
N ASP A 139 31.30 18.64 13.21
CA ASP A 139 32.08 19.87 13.11
C ASP A 139 31.72 20.60 11.81
N THR A 140 31.00 21.71 11.93
CA THR A 140 30.61 22.60 10.83
C THR A 140 31.72 23.55 10.41
N GLY A 141 32.86 23.57 11.10
CA GLY A 141 33.96 24.52 10.92
C GLY A 141 33.80 25.83 11.69
N GLU A 142 32.67 26.03 12.39
CA GLU A 142 32.47 27.16 13.31
C GLU A 142 33.27 26.93 14.60
N LYS A 143 33.99 27.95 15.07
CA LYS A 143 34.81 27.90 16.29
C LYS A 143 34.33 28.93 17.33
N PRO A 144 34.40 28.63 18.63
CA PRO A 144 34.78 27.34 19.23
C PRO A 144 33.70 26.26 19.01
N LEU A 145 34.10 24.99 18.88
CA LEU A 145 33.18 23.89 18.66
C LEU A 145 32.50 23.52 19.99
N SER A 146 31.25 23.93 20.17
CA SER A 146 30.47 23.59 21.37
C SER A 146 29.76 22.24 21.24
N TYR A 147 29.74 21.47 22.32
CA TYR A 147 29.10 20.16 22.38
C TYR A 147 28.37 19.96 23.71
N GLU A 148 27.40 19.05 23.71
CA GLU A 148 26.74 18.58 24.94
C GLU A 148 26.91 17.07 25.06
N CYS A 149 27.44 16.62 26.20
CA CYS A 149 27.72 15.21 26.41
C CYS A 149 26.42 14.40 26.55
N PRO A 150 26.21 13.31 25.77
CA PRO A 150 25.00 12.50 25.85
C PRO A 150 24.87 11.71 27.17
N ALA A 151 25.98 11.51 27.90
CA ALA A 151 25.98 10.72 29.13
C ALA A 151 25.71 11.57 30.39
N CYS A 152 26.22 12.80 30.43
CA CYS A 152 26.16 13.65 31.63
C CYS A 152 25.61 15.05 31.38
N HIS A 153 25.17 15.36 30.15
CA HIS A 153 24.64 16.67 29.73
C HIS A 153 25.57 17.87 29.98
N TYR A 154 26.85 17.61 30.23
CA TYR A 154 27.85 18.66 30.37
C TYR A 154 28.07 19.40 29.04
N GLN A 155 28.08 20.73 29.09
CA GLN A 155 28.38 21.60 27.95
C GLN A 155 29.88 21.88 27.90
N GLY A 156 30.54 21.41 26.84
CA GLY A 156 31.97 21.61 26.60
C GLY A 156 32.25 22.39 25.31
N VAL A 157 33.48 22.88 25.19
CA VAL A 157 34.00 23.56 23.99
C VAL A 157 35.35 22.96 23.60
N VAL A 158 35.60 22.85 22.29
CA VAL A 158 36.86 22.40 21.67
C VAL A 158 37.41 23.46 20.71
#